data_AF-A0A955DA84-F1
#
_entry.id   AF-A0A955DA84-F1
#
_cell.length_a   1.000
_cell.length_b   1.000
_cell.length_c   1.000
_cell.angle_alpha   90.00
_cell.angle_beta   90.00
_cell.angle_gamma   90.00
#
_symmetry.space_group_name_H-M   'P 1'
#
loop_
_entity.id
_entity.type
_entity.pdbx_description
1 polymer ?
#
loop_
_entity_poly.entity_id
_entity_poly.type
_entity_poly.pdbx_seq_one_letter_code
_entity_poly.pdbx_strand_id
1 'polypeptide(L)'
;MRMDALEPRISLSAAAMDLIGLSELRAHPFYSQFDGTGQTVVVIDQPIDWTSPFLAERRVTDINVLGTSGPITGETHGTFVASIVGASSSQIGVAPGAGIIGVLSDGTEPPMGTNPNEVWRLNENDIDLLLDWVLANHEQYNIVAVNMSLGDGRFYTNSGQVAQRPLNDEIAALEAAGVAVVTSAGNDYHENQTRNASYPAVVSTFAVGAVYAANVGPQVSVGDFTTGPDRIAAFSQRAAADEGNVLFAPGAAVRGVQQGSLQGLGSGTSFASPYVAGAVAILQQAAIEIVGSRLPVTQIASLLINTADTIIDGDDEDDDVENTGAAFPRINILAAVEALDAMFSEAGLLVRGGGSLDQPIEHDEKARRSSGTGFGPVERDGEVKDHTFLLTNTGTGTLRIDRIEIRGQIPEAYAVLGDTPDELAPGESATIMVRYDPTAFGKQRANVSVFSSAVGRARYTVKLAGSGVAPASAPDIAITGDTETIRAGDRKARPGTGTKLGGVVLGQTVEQTFTIRNRGGSVLTLDTMFFFISGVHSLDYQITVRPPVSTLDPTRTTTFTISFTPSELGKRKADIIVLSNDPDETPFVFRVVGVGA
;
A
#
# COMPACT_ATOMS: atom_id res chain seq x y z
N MET A 1 33.73 -19.60 44.31
CA MET A 1 32.29 -19.55 43.98
C MET A 1 32.17 -18.69 42.73
N ARG A 2 32.24 -19.32 41.54
CA ARG A 2 31.97 -18.64 40.26
C ARG A 2 30.45 -18.64 40.11
N MET A 3 29.85 -17.47 39.97
CA MET A 3 28.47 -17.34 39.51
C MET A 3 28.48 -17.65 38.02
N ASP A 4 27.97 -18.81 37.65
CA ASP A 4 27.61 -19.07 36.26
C ASP A 4 26.47 -18.13 35.89
N ALA A 5 26.67 -17.39 34.80
CA ALA A 5 25.66 -16.53 34.22
C ALA A 5 24.51 -17.41 33.73
N LEU A 6 23.32 -17.21 34.27
CA LEU A 6 22.09 -17.78 33.74
C LEU A 6 21.86 -17.17 32.35
N GLU A 7 21.99 -17.98 31.30
CA GLU A 7 21.48 -17.63 29.98
C GLU A 7 19.97 -17.32 30.07
N PRO A 8 19.44 -16.38 29.26
CA PRO A 8 18.03 -16.05 29.28
C PRO A 8 17.24 -17.26 28.78
N ARG A 9 16.54 -17.95 29.68
CA ARG A 9 15.57 -18.99 29.32
C ARG A 9 14.42 -18.33 28.57
N ILE A 10 14.47 -18.37 27.23
CA ILE A 10 13.30 -18.09 26.40
C ILE A 10 12.20 -19.07 26.84
N SER A 11 11.01 -18.56 27.17
CA SER A 11 9.87 -19.43 27.45
C SER A 11 9.53 -20.22 26.18
N LEU A 12 9.44 -21.55 26.24
CA LEU A 12 9.06 -22.39 25.09
C LEU A 12 7.76 -21.94 24.41
N SER A 13 6.85 -21.36 25.19
CA SER A 13 5.61 -20.78 24.69
C SER A 13 5.85 -19.55 23.79
N ALA A 14 6.79 -18.69 24.17
CA ALA A 14 7.17 -17.52 23.35
C ALA A 14 7.88 -17.99 22.08
N ALA A 15 8.78 -18.98 22.18
CA ALA A 15 9.51 -19.49 21.02
C ALA A 15 8.57 -20.04 19.92
N ALA A 16 7.50 -20.75 20.28
CA ALA A 16 6.55 -21.26 19.29
C ALA A 16 5.79 -20.12 18.57
N MET A 17 5.40 -19.07 19.29
CA MET A 17 4.70 -17.91 18.73
C MET A 17 5.63 -17.02 17.90
N ASP A 18 6.88 -16.88 18.33
CA ASP A 18 7.93 -16.16 17.61
C ASP A 18 8.23 -16.88 16.28
N LEU A 19 8.39 -18.20 16.31
CA LEU A 19 8.76 -19.00 15.13
C LEU A 19 7.74 -18.89 13.98
N ILE A 20 6.46 -18.70 14.29
CA ILE A 20 5.39 -18.58 13.30
C ILE A 20 5.01 -17.12 13.01
N GLY A 21 5.81 -16.15 13.44
CA GLY A 21 5.58 -14.71 13.22
C GLY A 21 4.43 -14.11 14.03
N LEU A 22 3.82 -14.86 14.95
CA LEU A 22 2.63 -14.41 15.67
C LEU A 22 2.94 -13.38 16.76
N SER A 23 4.11 -13.46 17.40
CA SER A 23 4.54 -12.45 18.36
C SER A 23 4.71 -11.08 17.69
N GLU A 24 5.26 -11.05 16.48
CA GLU A 24 5.42 -9.83 15.69
C GLU A 24 4.08 -9.29 15.21
N LEU A 25 3.17 -10.16 14.72
CA LEU A 25 1.80 -9.78 14.38
C LEU A 25 1.10 -9.08 15.56
N ARG A 26 1.21 -9.64 16.77
CA ARG A 26 0.59 -9.09 17.99
C ARG A 26 1.21 -7.77 18.45
N ALA A 27 2.46 -7.51 18.11
CA ALA A 27 3.14 -6.25 18.35
C ALA A 27 2.93 -5.25 17.20
N HIS A 28 2.36 -5.67 16.06
CA HIS A 28 2.26 -4.87 14.85
C HIS A 28 1.25 -3.72 15.02
N PRO A 29 1.59 -2.48 14.64
CA PRO A 29 0.72 -1.31 14.86
C PRO A 29 -0.61 -1.39 14.12
N PHE A 30 -0.69 -2.16 13.03
CA PHE A 30 -1.89 -2.27 12.19
C PHE A 30 -2.60 -3.62 12.26
N TYR A 31 -1.97 -4.66 12.82
CA TYR A 31 -2.48 -6.04 12.79
C TYR A 31 -2.70 -6.65 14.18
N SER A 32 -2.32 -5.93 15.25
CA SER A 32 -2.43 -6.41 16.63
C SER A 32 -3.86 -6.75 17.08
N GLN A 33 -4.87 -6.27 16.36
CA GLN A 33 -6.28 -6.60 16.58
C GLN A 33 -6.70 -7.98 16.05
N PHE A 34 -5.88 -8.62 15.21
CA PHE A 34 -6.22 -9.92 14.63
C PHE A 34 -5.84 -11.05 15.59
N ASP A 35 -6.85 -11.56 16.29
CA ASP A 35 -6.73 -12.62 17.30
C ASP A 35 -7.74 -13.76 17.10
N GLY A 36 -8.41 -13.79 15.95
CA GLY A 36 -9.49 -14.73 15.61
C GLY A 36 -10.87 -14.29 16.08
N THR A 37 -11.01 -13.08 16.62
CA THR A 37 -12.31 -12.54 17.07
C THR A 37 -13.40 -12.70 16.02
N GLY A 38 -14.54 -13.19 16.49
CA GLY A 38 -15.72 -13.43 15.68
C GLY A 38 -15.67 -14.72 14.87
N GLN A 39 -14.54 -15.43 14.77
CA GLN A 39 -14.44 -16.72 14.08
C GLN A 39 -14.58 -17.89 15.05
N THR A 40 -14.99 -19.06 14.56
CA THR A 40 -15.12 -20.28 15.38
C THR A 40 -14.32 -21.44 14.79
N VAL A 41 -13.61 -22.17 15.64
CA VAL A 41 -12.88 -23.41 15.29
C VAL A 41 -13.54 -24.60 15.97
N VAL A 42 -13.80 -25.66 15.22
CA VAL A 42 -14.25 -26.94 15.76
C VAL A 42 -13.03 -27.79 16.08
N VAL A 43 -13.01 -28.44 17.23
CA VAL A 43 -11.98 -29.41 17.63
C VAL A 43 -12.64 -30.78 17.74
N ILE A 44 -12.38 -31.65 16.77
CA ILE A 44 -12.78 -33.06 16.80
C ILE A 44 -11.65 -33.84 17.44
N ASP A 45 -11.76 -34.01 18.76
CA ASP A 45 -10.80 -34.69 19.62
C ASP A 45 -11.55 -35.18 20.88
N GLN A 46 -10.83 -35.78 21.83
CA GLN A 46 -11.33 -36.04 23.16
C GLN A 46 -11.99 -34.77 23.73
N PRO A 47 -13.05 -34.89 24.53
CA PRO A 47 -13.80 -33.72 24.98
C PRO A 47 -12.97 -32.73 25.76
N ILE A 48 -13.31 -31.47 25.63
CA ILE A 48 -12.57 -30.36 26.21
C ILE A 48 -13.03 -30.13 27.65
N ASP A 49 -12.08 -29.97 28.57
CA ASP A 49 -12.36 -29.54 29.94
C ASP A 49 -12.66 -28.03 29.98
N TRP A 50 -13.95 -27.72 29.86
CA TRP A 50 -14.46 -26.35 29.93
C TRP A 50 -14.43 -25.73 31.33
N THR A 51 -14.01 -26.47 32.37
CA THR A 51 -13.78 -25.89 33.70
C THR A 51 -12.44 -25.16 33.79
N SER A 52 -11.55 -25.38 32.81
CA SER A 52 -10.29 -24.66 32.72
C SER A 52 -10.52 -23.15 32.54
N PRO A 53 -9.92 -22.28 33.37
CA PRO A 53 -10.07 -20.83 33.25
C PRO A 53 -9.48 -20.27 31.95
N PHE A 54 -8.64 -21.04 31.26
CA PHE A 54 -8.04 -20.66 29.99
C PHE A 54 -8.96 -20.92 28.78
N LEU A 55 -9.98 -21.77 28.93
CA LEU A 55 -10.88 -22.21 27.85
C LEU A 55 -12.35 -21.91 28.11
N ALA A 56 -12.76 -21.71 29.36
CA ALA A 56 -14.16 -21.53 29.76
C ALA A 56 -14.90 -20.46 28.95
N GLU A 57 -14.25 -19.32 28.69
CA GLU A 57 -14.83 -18.21 27.92
C GLU A 57 -14.80 -18.42 26.40
N ARG A 58 -14.10 -19.45 25.92
CA ARG A 58 -13.99 -19.74 24.48
C ARG A 58 -15.06 -20.71 23.99
N ARG A 59 -15.72 -21.43 24.90
CA ARG A 59 -16.76 -22.41 24.57
C ARG A 59 -17.95 -21.74 23.88
N VAL A 60 -18.25 -22.18 22.66
CA VAL A 60 -19.46 -21.78 21.93
C VAL A 60 -20.59 -22.78 22.21
N THR A 61 -20.33 -24.06 21.96
CA THR A 61 -21.21 -25.21 22.21
C THR A 61 -20.38 -26.49 22.11
N ASP A 62 -20.98 -27.64 22.40
CA ASP A 62 -20.41 -28.94 22.05
C ASP A 62 -21.33 -29.69 21.08
N ILE A 63 -20.75 -30.50 20.21
CA ILE A 63 -21.45 -31.35 19.25
C ILE A 63 -21.99 -32.59 19.96
N ASN A 64 -23.28 -32.87 19.79
CA ASN A 64 -23.97 -34.03 20.37
C ASN A 64 -24.73 -34.85 19.32
N VAL A 65 -23.99 -35.46 18.38
CA VAL A 65 -24.57 -36.36 17.36
C VAL A 65 -24.32 -37.83 17.65
N LEU A 66 -23.44 -38.13 18.60
CA LEU A 66 -23.06 -39.49 18.98
C LEU A 66 -23.94 -40.08 20.11
N GLY A 67 -24.94 -39.32 20.60
CA GLY A 67 -25.88 -39.78 21.62
C GLY A 67 -25.27 -39.90 23.03
N THR A 68 -24.19 -39.18 23.29
CA THR A 68 -23.43 -39.21 24.54
C THR A 68 -23.98 -38.23 25.58
N SER A 69 -23.74 -38.48 26.87
CA SER A 69 -24.23 -37.62 27.96
C SER A 69 -23.15 -37.20 28.96
N GLY A 70 -22.92 -35.88 29.04
CA GLY A 70 -22.33 -35.21 30.20
C GLY A 70 -20.96 -34.57 29.94
N PRO A 71 -20.64 -33.44 30.60
CA PRO A 71 -19.31 -32.84 30.51
C PRO A 71 -18.26 -33.74 31.18
N ILE A 72 -17.05 -33.79 30.61
CA ILE A 72 -15.91 -34.42 31.25
C ILE A 72 -15.38 -33.51 32.37
N THR A 73 -14.89 -34.13 33.45
CA THR A 73 -14.05 -33.48 34.45
C THR A 73 -12.61 -33.97 34.30
N GLY A 74 -11.68 -33.07 33.98
CA GLY A 74 -10.26 -33.38 33.83
C GLY A 74 -9.74 -33.11 32.42
N GLU A 75 -8.53 -32.58 32.35
CA GLU A 75 -7.90 -32.20 31.08
C GLU A 75 -7.54 -33.45 30.26
N THR A 76 -7.98 -33.45 29.02
CA THR A 76 -7.80 -34.50 28.01
C THR A 76 -6.81 -34.07 26.92
N HIS A 77 -6.50 -34.95 25.97
CA HIS A 77 -5.76 -34.57 24.77
C HIS A 77 -6.42 -33.39 24.03
N GLY A 78 -7.74 -33.45 23.82
CA GLY A 78 -8.48 -32.37 23.18
C GLY A 78 -8.50 -31.06 23.97
N THR A 79 -8.38 -31.11 25.30
CA THR A 79 -8.18 -29.90 26.12
C THR A 79 -6.85 -29.21 25.79
N PHE A 80 -5.78 -30.01 25.63
CA PHE A 80 -4.48 -29.49 25.22
C PHE A 80 -4.52 -28.92 23.80
N VAL A 81 -5.11 -29.66 22.85
CA VAL A 81 -5.28 -29.23 21.46
C VAL A 81 -6.07 -27.92 21.36
N ALA A 82 -7.24 -27.85 22.01
CA ALA A 82 -8.06 -26.63 22.05
C ALA A 82 -7.33 -25.44 22.68
N SER A 83 -6.44 -25.71 23.65
CA SER A 83 -5.66 -24.64 24.27
C SER A 83 -4.67 -23.98 23.31
N ILE A 84 -4.11 -24.74 22.37
CA ILE A 84 -3.24 -24.20 21.32
C ILE A 84 -4.06 -23.40 20.30
N VAL A 85 -5.26 -23.88 19.93
CA VAL A 85 -6.14 -23.16 19.01
C VAL A 85 -6.40 -21.74 19.52
N GLY A 86 -6.83 -21.60 20.78
CA GLY A 86 -7.34 -20.30 21.22
C GLY A 86 -7.53 -20.11 22.72
N ALA A 87 -6.69 -20.71 23.59
CA ALA A 87 -6.73 -20.36 25.01
C ALA A 87 -6.59 -18.83 25.21
N SER A 88 -7.26 -18.29 26.23
CA SER A 88 -7.27 -16.85 26.53
C SER A 88 -5.89 -16.26 26.83
N SER A 89 -4.90 -17.11 27.14
CA SER A 89 -3.51 -16.70 27.27
C SER A 89 -2.82 -16.68 25.90
N SER A 90 -2.34 -15.50 25.51
CA SER A 90 -1.49 -15.31 24.32
C SER A 90 -0.16 -16.07 24.39
N GLN A 91 0.21 -16.67 25.53
CA GLN A 91 1.39 -17.52 25.61
C GLN A 91 1.23 -18.80 24.79
N ILE A 92 0.03 -19.38 24.72
CA ILE A 92 -0.20 -20.67 24.04
C ILE A 92 -1.31 -20.64 22.98
N GLY A 93 -2.34 -19.82 23.18
CA GLY A 93 -3.45 -19.75 22.22
C GLY A 93 -3.01 -18.97 20.99
N VAL A 94 -3.15 -19.54 19.80
CA VAL A 94 -2.85 -18.85 18.54
C VAL A 94 -3.91 -17.77 18.28
N ALA A 95 -5.18 -18.15 18.30
CA ALA A 95 -6.33 -17.28 18.09
C ALA A 95 -7.14 -17.11 19.40
N PRO A 96 -6.63 -16.34 20.37
CA PRO A 96 -7.27 -16.23 21.68
C PRO A 96 -8.67 -15.59 21.62
N GLY A 97 -9.02 -14.86 20.56
CA GLY A 97 -10.34 -14.28 20.33
C GLY A 97 -11.36 -15.24 19.68
N ALA A 98 -10.92 -16.41 19.18
CA ALA A 98 -11.79 -17.36 18.50
C ALA A 98 -12.71 -18.12 19.46
N GLY A 99 -13.92 -18.41 19.01
CA GLY A 99 -14.80 -19.40 19.63
C GLY A 99 -14.32 -20.82 19.36
N ILE A 100 -14.56 -21.74 20.29
CA ILE A 100 -14.21 -23.16 20.15
C ILE A 100 -15.46 -24.02 20.37
N ILE A 101 -15.66 -24.99 19.47
CA ILE A 101 -16.68 -26.03 19.57
C ILE A 101 -15.99 -27.38 19.77
N GLY A 102 -16.32 -28.11 20.83
CA GLY A 102 -15.81 -29.45 21.10
C GLY A 102 -16.81 -30.55 20.77
N VAL A 103 -16.42 -31.80 21.03
CA VAL A 103 -17.30 -32.99 20.91
C VAL A 103 -17.72 -33.45 22.30
N LEU A 104 -19.01 -33.80 22.50
CA LEU A 104 -19.46 -34.42 23.75
C LEU A 104 -19.06 -35.90 23.84
N SER A 105 -18.71 -36.36 25.05
CA SER A 105 -18.48 -37.78 25.40
C SER A 105 -19.48 -38.25 26.46
N ASP A 106 -19.51 -39.56 26.66
CA ASP A 106 -20.22 -40.27 27.72
C ASP A 106 -19.47 -40.24 29.07
N GLY A 107 -18.33 -39.56 29.15
CA GLY A 107 -17.64 -39.26 30.41
C GLY A 107 -16.76 -40.39 30.93
N THR A 108 -16.45 -41.40 30.12
CA THR A 108 -15.57 -42.51 30.51
C THR A 108 -14.08 -42.29 30.19
N GLU A 109 -13.70 -41.09 29.75
CA GLU A 109 -12.35 -40.87 29.23
C GLU A 109 -11.30 -40.64 30.32
N PRO A 110 -10.12 -41.30 30.20
CA PRO A 110 -9.01 -41.06 31.11
C PRO A 110 -8.42 -39.65 30.90
N PRO A 111 -8.04 -38.94 31.98
CA PRO A 111 -7.27 -37.70 31.87
C PRO A 111 -5.95 -37.90 31.11
N MET A 112 -5.46 -36.85 30.46
CA MET A 112 -4.22 -36.87 29.70
C MET A 112 -3.05 -37.43 30.54
N GLY A 113 -2.40 -38.49 30.04
CA GLY A 113 -1.23 -39.11 30.67
C GLY A 113 -1.52 -40.24 31.67
N THR A 114 -2.78 -40.68 31.82
CA THR A 114 -3.15 -41.73 32.81
C THR A 114 -3.21 -43.16 32.24
N ASN A 115 -3.37 -43.35 30.91
CA ASN A 115 -3.28 -44.66 30.26
C ASN A 115 -2.87 -44.52 28.77
N PRO A 116 -1.69 -45.00 28.33
CA PRO A 116 -1.27 -44.93 26.93
C PRO A 116 -2.00 -45.91 25.99
N ASN A 117 -2.76 -46.88 26.54
CA ASN A 117 -3.40 -47.95 25.78
C ASN A 117 -4.93 -47.79 25.63
N GLU A 118 -5.56 -46.85 26.33
CA GLU A 118 -6.97 -46.49 26.12
C GLU A 118 -7.01 -45.33 25.14
N VAL A 119 -7.23 -45.69 23.88
CA VAL A 119 -7.36 -44.72 22.81
C VAL A 119 -8.84 -44.43 22.66
N TRP A 120 -9.28 -43.26 23.13
CA TRP A 120 -10.49 -42.69 22.58
C TRP A 120 -10.30 -42.60 21.07
N ARG A 121 -11.02 -43.45 20.34
CA ARG A 121 -10.98 -43.49 18.88
C ARG A 121 -12.38 -43.23 18.40
N LEU A 122 -12.58 -42.04 17.83
CA LEU A 122 -13.68 -41.88 16.88
C LEU A 122 -13.42 -42.82 15.72
N ASN A 123 -14.39 -43.68 15.44
CA ASN A 123 -14.35 -44.44 14.20
C ASN A 123 -14.75 -43.51 13.05
N GLU A 124 -14.50 -43.96 11.82
CA GLU A 124 -14.78 -43.16 10.63
C GLU A 124 -16.23 -42.68 10.52
N ASN A 125 -17.21 -43.51 10.91
CA ASN A 125 -18.63 -43.09 10.89
C ASN A 125 -18.93 -42.03 11.96
N ASP A 126 -18.21 -42.02 13.07
CA ASP A 126 -18.40 -40.98 14.09
C ASP A 126 -17.87 -39.64 13.57
N ILE A 127 -16.70 -39.66 12.90
CA ILE A 127 -16.10 -38.48 12.28
C ILE A 127 -17.01 -37.94 11.18
N ASP A 128 -17.53 -38.82 10.32
CA ASP A 128 -18.51 -38.52 9.28
C ASP A 128 -19.71 -37.72 9.83
N LEU A 129 -20.37 -38.26 10.86
CA LEU A 129 -21.50 -37.59 11.54
C LEU A 129 -21.12 -36.23 12.15
N LEU A 130 -19.90 -36.10 12.67
CA LEU A 130 -19.41 -34.85 13.23
C LEU A 130 -19.15 -33.80 12.13
N LEU A 131 -18.54 -34.18 11.01
CA LEU A 131 -18.32 -33.29 9.87
C LEU A 131 -19.64 -32.87 9.23
N ASP A 132 -20.61 -33.77 9.12
CA ASP A 132 -21.98 -33.47 8.71
C ASP A 132 -22.62 -32.40 9.59
N TRP A 133 -22.44 -32.51 10.91
CA TRP A 133 -22.92 -31.50 11.85
C TRP A 133 -22.23 -30.16 11.60
N VAL A 134 -20.91 -30.15 11.39
CA VAL A 134 -20.18 -28.91 11.09
C VAL A 134 -20.73 -28.28 9.82
N LEU A 135 -20.89 -29.04 8.74
CA LEU A 135 -21.42 -28.54 7.47
C LEU A 135 -22.82 -27.95 7.64
N ALA A 136 -23.69 -28.62 8.41
CA ALA A 136 -25.05 -28.14 8.67
C ALA A 136 -25.10 -26.86 9.54
N ASN A 137 -24.06 -26.58 10.33
CA ASN A 137 -24.08 -25.51 11.34
C ASN A 137 -23.01 -24.41 11.13
N HIS A 138 -22.17 -24.53 10.11
CA HIS A 138 -21.03 -23.63 9.90
C HIS A 138 -21.41 -22.15 9.79
N GLU A 139 -22.49 -21.81 9.08
CA GLU A 139 -23.00 -20.42 9.00
C GLU A 139 -23.48 -19.90 10.35
N GLN A 140 -24.25 -20.72 11.09
CA GLN A 140 -24.83 -20.31 12.37
C GLN A 140 -23.76 -19.96 13.41
N TYR A 141 -22.70 -20.76 13.47
CA TYR A 141 -21.63 -20.58 14.45
C TYR A 141 -20.40 -19.88 13.88
N ASN A 142 -20.46 -19.39 12.64
CA ASN A 142 -19.36 -18.73 11.95
C ASN A 142 -18.07 -19.59 11.91
N ILE A 143 -18.23 -20.90 11.67
CA ILE A 143 -17.13 -21.86 11.66
C ILE A 143 -16.21 -21.56 10.47
N VAL A 144 -14.90 -21.55 10.71
CA VAL A 144 -13.87 -21.30 9.68
C VAL A 144 -12.90 -22.45 9.53
N ALA A 145 -12.75 -23.27 10.56
CA ALA A 145 -11.84 -24.40 10.55
C ALA A 145 -12.36 -25.54 11.42
N VAL A 146 -12.01 -26.76 11.02
CA VAL A 146 -12.11 -27.98 11.82
C VAL A 146 -10.70 -28.47 12.06
N ASN A 147 -10.28 -28.59 13.32
CA ASN A 147 -9.06 -29.26 13.71
C ASN A 147 -9.34 -30.72 14.07
N MET A 148 -8.61 -31.64 13.44
CA MET A 148 -8.67 -33.08 13.68
C MET A 148 -7.28 -33.61 14.02
N SER A 149 -7.01 -33.76 15.31
CA SER A 149 -5.72 -34.28 15.81
C SER A 149 -5.77 -35.81 15.96
N LEU A 150 -6.18 -36.50 14.89
CA LEU A 150 -6.45 -37.93 14.83
C LEU A 150 -5.95 -38.55 13.51
N GLY A 151 -5.94 -39.88 13.44
CA GLY A 151 -5.63 -40.64 12.23
C GLY A 151 -6.07 -42.10 12.33
N ASP A 152 -6.21 -42.78 11.18
CA ASP A 152 -6.68 -44.17 11.12
C ASP A 152 -5.61 -45.24 11.47
N GLY A 153 -4.40 -44.81 11.83
CA GLY A 153 -3.27 -45.67 12.15
C GLY A 153 -2.61 -46.32 10.92
N ARG A 154 -2.92 -45.83 9.72
CA ARG A 154 -2.26 -46.20 8.47
C ARG A 154 -1.69 -44.95 7.81
N PHE A 155 -0.83 -45.17 6.81
CA PHE A 155 -0.16 -44.09 6.11
C PHE A 155 -0.25 -44.28 4.60
N TYR A 156 -0.47 -43.17 3.92
CA TYR A 156 -0.75 -43.10 2.49
C TYR A 156 0.22 -42.12 1.85
N THR A 157 0.82 -42.51 0.73
CA THR A 157 1.77 -41.70 -0.03
C THR A 157 1.06 -40.71 -0.97
N ASN A 158 -0.23 -40.92 -1.23
CA ASN A 158 -1.08 -39.99 -1.97
C ASN A 158 -2.57 -40.22 -1.67
N SER A 159 -3.35 -39.15 -1.85
CA SER A 159 -4.81 -39.09 -1.76
C SER A 159 -5.54 -40.09 -2.66
N GLY A 160 -4.95 -40.49 -3.80
CA GLY A 160 -5.51 -41.50 -4.70
C GLY A 160 -5.71 -42.88 -4.04
N GLN A 161 -4.92 -43.21 -3.02
CA GLN A 161 -5.04 -44.47 -2.28
C GLN A 161 -6.28 -44.53 -1.38
N VAL A 162 -6.87 -43.37 -1.08
CA VAL A 162 -8.04 -43.19 -0.22
C VAL A 162 -9.22 -42.56 -0.94
N ALA A 163 -9.21 -42.50 -2.28
CA ALA A 163 -10.19 -41.76 -3.09
C ALA A 163 -11.67 -42.20 -2.90
N GLN A 164 -11.92 -43.40 -2.37
CA GLN A 164 -13.26 -43.96 -2.14
C GLN A 164 -13.63 -44.03 -0.64
N ARG A 165 -12.84 -43.39 0.22
CA ARG A 165 -13.08 -43.35 1.66
C ARG A 165 -14.14 -42.27 1.94
N PRO A 166 -15.05 -42.50 2.91
CA PRO A 166 -16.25 -41.70 3.11
C PRO A 166 -15.93 -40.25 3.46
N LEU A 167 -14.98 -39.94 4.35
CA LEU A 167 -14.76 -38.54 4.76
C LEU A 167 -14.33 -37.57 3.64
N ASN A 168 -14.02 -38.08 2.44
CA ASN A 168 -13.54 -37.24 1.34
C ASN A 168 -14.62 -36.29 0.82
N ASP A 169 -15.88 -36.72 0.71
CA ASP A 169 -16.96 -35.84 0.27
C ASP A 169 -17.35 -34.82 1.33
N GLU A 170 -17.33 -35.16 2.61
CA GLU A 170 -17.57 -34.21 3.70
C GLU A 170 -16.46 -33.15 3.75
N ILE A 171 -15.19 -33.55 3.63
CA ILE A 171 -14.06 -32.61 3.58
C ILE A 171 -14.20 -31.66 2.40
N ALA A 172 -14.47 -32.18 1.20
CA ALA A 172 -14.67 -31.35 0.02
C ALA A 172 -15.88 -30.40 0.14
N ALA A 173 -16.96 -30.87 0.77
CA ALA A 173 -18.15 -30.07 1.03
C ALA A 173 -17.86 -28.94 2.02
N LEU A 174 -17.11 -29.20 3.07
CA LEU A 174 -16.67 -28.20 4.04
C LEU A 174 -15.76 -27.15 3.41
N GLU A 175 -14.79 -27.56 2.59
CA GLU A 175 -13.92 -26.62 1.87
C GLU A 175 -14.71 -25.71 0.93
N ALA A 176 -15.67 -26.28 0.18
CA ALA A 176 -16.57 -25.53 -0.69
C ALA A 176 -17.48 -24.57 0.11
N ALA A 177 -17.83 -24.93 1.35
CA ALA A 177 -18.57 -24.11 2.29
C ALA A 177 -17.69 -23.06 3.02
N GLY A 178 -16.39 -22.99 2.72
CA GLY A 178 -15.49 -22.01 3.31
C GLY A 178 -14.94 -22.40 4.68
N VAL A 179 -14.98 -23.70 5.04
CA VAL A 179 -14.42 -24.26 6.28
C VAL A 179 -13.18 -25.07 5.94
N ALA A 180 -12.02 -24.69 6.48
CA ALA A 180 -10.78 -25.44 6.30
C ALA A 180 -10.75 -26.68 7.20
N VAL A 181 -10.32 -27.81 6.66
CA VAL A 181 -10.10 -29.04 7.44
C VAL A 181 -8.61 -29.21 7.69
N VAL A 182 -8.21 -29.13 8.96
CA VAL A 182 -6.83 -29.14 9.42
C VAL A 182 -6.58 -30.42 10.20
N THR A 183 -5.71 -31.29 9.70
CA THR A 183 -5.50 -32.62 10.29
C THR A 183 -4.02 -32.90 10.54
N SER A 184 -3.71 -33.52 11.67
CA SER A 184 -2.34 -33.95 12.01
C SER A 184 -1.82 -35.00 11.03
N ALA A 185 -0.61 -34.83 10.50
CA ALA A 185 -0.05 -35.73 9.50
C ALA A 185 0.22 -37.16 10.04
N GLY A 186 0.59 -37.29 11.32
CA GLY A 186 0.94 -38.56 11.96
C GLY A 186 2.33 -38.55 12.62
N ASN A 187 2.63 -39.57 13.43
CA ASN A 187 3.79 -39.61 14.34
C ASN A 187 4.65 -40.88 14.24
N ASP A 188 4.59 -41.63 13.13
CA ASP A 188 5.28 -42.92 12.97
C ASP A 188 6.38 -42.87 11.88
N TYR A 189 6.91 -41.68 11.56
CA TYR A 189 7.96 -41.58 10.53
C TYR A 189 9.25 -42.26 10.98
N HIS A 190 9.56 -42.25 12.27
CA HIS A 190 10.71 -42.96 12.83
C HIS A 190 10.71 -44.45 12.44
N GLU A 191 9.53 -45.07 12.49
CA GLU A 191 9.33 -46.49 12.20
C GLU A 191 9.15 -46.79 10.71
N ASN A 192 8.47 -45.92 9.95
CA ASN A 192 8.08 -46.21 8.56
C ASN A 192 8.96 -45.54 7.48
N GLN A 193 9.65 -44.45 7.82
CA GLN A 193 10.62 -43.69 7.01
C GLN A 193 10.24 -43.53 5.53
N THR A 194 8.94 -43.30 5.28
CA THR A 194 8.38 -43.11 3.94
C THR A 194 7.62 -41.81 3.92
N ARG A 195 7.75 -41.02 2.84
CA ARG A 195 6.93 -39.82 2.66
C ARG A 195 5.45 -40.19 2.53
N ASN A 196 4.67 -39.88 3.55
CA ASN A 196 3.27 -40.25 3.68
C ASN A 196 2.57 -39.38 4.74
N ALA A 197 1.25 -39.49 4.78
CA ALA A 197 0.41 -38.92 5.83
C ALA A 197 -0.71 -39.91 6.19
N SER A 198 -1.26 -39.77 7.40
CA SER A 198 -2.41 -40.56 7.84
C SER A 198 -3.70 -40.11 7.16
N TYR A 199 -4.72 -40.96 7.19
CA TYR A 199 -6.08 -40.56 6.82
C TYR A 199 -6.82 -40.03 8.06
N PRO A 200 -7.53 -38.88 7.99
CA PRO A 200 -7.87 -38.12 6.79
C PRO A 200 -6.88 -37.01 6.38
N ALA A 201 -5.72 -36.88 7.01
CA ALA A 201 -4.79 -35.79 6.72
C ALA A 201 -4.38 -35.70 5.24
N VAL A 202 -4.10 -36.84 4.61
CA VAL A 202 -3.71 -36.93 3.19
C VAL A 202 -4.75 -36.34 2.20
N VAL A 203 -6.02 -36.17 2.62
CA VAL A 203 -7.08 -35.52 1.80
C VAL A 203 -7.61 -34.23 2.40
N SER A 204 -7.13 -33.83 3.58
CA SER A 204 -7.59 -32.61 4.26
C SER A 204 -7.04 -31.37 3.57
N THR A 205 -7.67 -30.21 3.84
CA THR A 205 -7.16 -28.90 3.38
C THR A 205 -5.71 -28.70 3.78
N PHE A 206 -5.36 -29.13 5.00
CA PHE A 206 -3.98 -29.16 5.47
C PHE A 206 -3.64 -30.47 6.19
N ALA A 207 -2.57 -31.12 5.73
CA ALA A 207 -1.85 -32.16 6.45
C ALA A 207 -0.67 -31.51 7.20
N VAL A 208 -0.71 -31.54 8.53
CA VAL A 208 0.21 -30.74 9.36
C VAL A 208 1.30 -31.59 10.02
N GLY A 209 2.54 -31.37 9.61
CA GLY A 209 3.76 -31.90 10.23
C GLY A 209 4.24 -31.06 11.42
N ALA A 210 5.16 -31.62 12.22
CA ALA A 210 5.65 -31.02 13.46
C ALA A 210 7.14 -30.67 13.39
N VAL A 211 7.45 -29.44 13.79
CA VAL A 211 8.82 -28.99 14.09
C VAL A 211 9.00 -28.70 15.58
N TYR A 212 10.26 -28.63 16.01
CA TYR A 212 10.65 -28.03 17.28
C TYR A 212 10.60 -26.49 17.20
N ALA A 213 10.07 -25.86 18.25
CA ALA A 213 10.03 -24.39 18.35
C ALA A 213 11.35 -23.78 18.84
N ALA A 214 12.16 -24.56 19.54
CA ALA A 214 13.38 -24.13 20.20
C ALA A 214 14.29 -25.32 20.51
N ASN A 215 15.53 -25.05 20.89
CA ASN A 215 16.38 -26.05 21.49
C ASN A 215 15.89 -26.37 22.91
N VAL A 216 15.40 -27.60 23.10
CA VAL A 216 14.87 -28.13 24.36
C VAL A 216 15.83 -29.10 25.05
N GLY A 217 17.05 -29.26 24.51
CA GLY A 217 18.06 -30.18 24.98
C GLY A 217 18.27 -31.38 24.03
N PRO A 218 19.22 -32.28 24.37
CA PRO A 218 19.46 -33.49 23.60
C PRO A 218 18.49 -34.62 23.95
N GLN A 219 18.20 -35.51 22.99
CA GLN A 219 17.44 -36.77 23.20
C GLN A 219 16.05 -36.57 23.87
N VAL A 220 15.29 -35.57 23.41
CA VAL A 220 14.01 -35.19 24.01
C VAL A 220 12.83 -36.01 23.44
N SER A 221 13.00 -36.59 22.26
CA SER A 221 12.06 -37.52 21.62
C SER A 221 12.82 -38.70 21.03
N VAL A 222 12.11 -39.80 20.77
CA VAL A 222 12.68 -40.96 20.08
C VAL A 222 13.14 -40.53 18.70
N GLY A 223 14.38 -40.87 18.39
CA GLY A 223 15.04 -40.58 17.11
C GLY A 223 15.75 -39.24 17.01
N ASP A 224 15.39 -38.25 17.84
CA ASP A 224 16.01 -36.90 17.79
C ASP A 224 17.21 -36.80 18.75
N PHE A 225 18.44 -36.65 18.24
CA PHE A 225 19.63 -36.46 19.10
C PHE A 225 19.80 -35.01 19.53
N THR A 226 19.38 -34.07 18.68
CA THR A 226 19.40 -32.63 18.98
C THR A 226 18.07 -31.99 18.64
N THR A 227 17.80 -30.82 19.23
CA THR A 227 16.57 -30.05 19.00
C THR A 227 16.91 -28.59 18.75
N GLY A 228 16.04 -27.88 18.04
CA GLY A 228 16.30 -26.53 17.56
C GLY A 228 15.09 -25.97 16.81
N PRO A 229 14.97 -24.64 16.68
CA PRO A 229 13.91 -24.05 15.87
C PRO A 229 13.94 -24.62 14.45
N ASP A 230 12.76 -24.85 13.87
CA ASP A 230 12.53 -25.35 12.50
C ASP A 230 12.98 -26.79 12.20
N ARG A 231 13.66 -27.46 13.13
CA ARG A 231 14.00 -28.89 13.00
C ARG A 231 12.75 -29.76 12.98
N ILE A 232 12.62 -30.58 11.94
CA ILE A 232 11.54 -31.55 11.83
C ILE A 232 11.76 -32.65 12.87
N ALA A 233 10.72 -32.96 13.65
CA ALA A 233 10.83 -34.01 14.64
C ALA A 233 10.87 -35.39 13.96
N ALA A 234 11.74 -36.30 14.43
CA ALA A 234 11.91 -37.65 13.88
C ALA A 234 10.59 -38.43 13.75
N PHE A 235 9.65 -38.23 14.68
CA PHE A 235 8.32 -38.86 14.63
C PHE A 235 7.43 -38.30 13.50
N SER A 236 7.60 -37.04 13.09
CA SER A 236 6.63 -36.34 12.24
C SER A 236 6.56 -36.95 10.84
N GLN A 237 5.35 -37.24 10.38
CA GLN A 237 5.13 -37.63 8.99
C GLN A 237 5.59 -36.55 8.00
N ARG A 238 6.27 -37.00 6.93
CA ARG A 238 6.65 -36.18 5.78
C ARG A 238 5.60 -36.36 4.69
N ALA A 239 4.51 -35.62 4.76
CA ALA A 239 3.46 -35.67 3.73
C ALA A 239 4.03 -35.29 2.35
N ALA A 240 3.46 -35.84 1.29
CA ALA A 240 3.95 -35.61 -0.07
C ALA A 240 3.68 -34.15 -0.49
N ALA A 241 4.72 -33.32 -0.54
CA ALA A 241 4.61 -31.87 -0.78
C ALA A 241 4.00 -31.53 -2.15
N ASP A 242 4.02 -32.45 -3.11
CA ASP A 242 3.40 -32.31 -4.44
C ASP A 242 1.88 -32.35 -4.42
N GLU A 243 1.24 -32.71 -3.31
CA GLU A 243 -0.22 -32.62 -3.13
C GLU A 243 -0.71 -31.20 -2.80
N GLY A 244 0.19 -30.27 -2.47
CA GLY A 244 -0.15 -28.85 -2.26
C GLY A 244 -1.00 -28.56 -1.03
N ASN A 245 -1.10 -29.50 -0.08
CA ASN A 245 -1.85 -29.37 1.18
C ASN A 245 -0.96 -29.56 2.42
N VAL A 246 0.36 -29.54 2.29
CA VAL A 246 1.29 -29.80 3.40
C VAL A 246 1.68 -28.49 4.07
N LEU A 247 1.67 -28.47 5.40
CA LEU A 247 2.25 -27.40 6.23
C LEU A 247 2.98 -28.01 7.43
N PHE A 248 3.95 -27.29 7.96
CA PHE A 248 4.58 -27.57 9.24
C PHE A 248 4.26 -26.47 10.24
N ALA A 249 4.17 -26.85 11.51
CA ALA A 249 3.99 -25.93 12.62
C ALA A 249 4.67 -26.49 13.89
N PRO A 250 4.88 -25.67 14.93
CA PRO A 250 5.38 -26.14 16.21
C PRO A 250 4.53 -27.29 16.77
N GLY A 251 5.13 -28.45 17.00
CA GLY A 251 4.42 -29.62 17.53
C GLY A 251 5.26 -30.51 18.43
N ALA A 252 6.57 -30.29 18.51
CA ALA A 252 7.47 -31.04 19.39
C ALA A 252 7.89 -30.19 20.59
N ALA A 253 7.69 -30.73 21.80
CA ALA A 253 7.94 -30.05 23.07
C ALA A 253 7.22 -28.69 23.21
N VAL A 254 5.97 -28.62 22.77
CA VAL A 254 5.12 -27.41 22.86
C VAL A 254 4.32 -27.38 24.16
N ARG A 255 3.89 -26.17 24.56
CA ARG A 255 3.12 -25.96 25.79
C ARG A 255 1.62 -25.92 25.54
N GLY A 256 0.87 -26.45 26.50
CA GLY A 256 -0.60 -26.43 26.51
C GLY A 256 -1.17 -26.53 27.93
N VAL A 257 -2.49 -26.53 28.01
CA VAL A 257 -3.23 -26.68 29.28
C VAL A 257 -3.09 -28.10 29.80
N GLN A 258 -2.45 -28.24 30.96
CA GLN A 258 -2.34 -29.49 31.71
C GLN A 258 -2.09 -29.22 33.21
N GLN A 259 -2.67 -30.06 34.05
CA GLN A 259 -2.74 -29.97 35.51
C GLN A 259 -3.16 -28.59 36.04
N GLY A 260 -4.13 -27.95 35.39
CA GLY A 260 -4.61 -26.61 35.73
C GLY A 260 -3.62 -25.48 35.44
N SER A 261 -2.62 -25.74 34.58
CA SER A 261 -1.54 -24.80 34.27
C SER A 261 -1.26 -24.71 32.76
N LEU A 262 -0.55 -23.67 32.33
CA LEU A 262 -0.05 -23.51 30.95
C LEU A 262 1.32 -24.20 30.73
N GLN A 263 1.72 -25.10 31.63
CA GLN A 263 3.06 -25.69 31.65
C GLN A 263 3.08 -27.14 31.16
N GLY A 264 1.94 -27.70 30.74
CA GLY A 264 1.88 -29.01 30.12
C GLY A 264 2.80 -29.08 28.91
N LEU A 265 3.50 -30.20 28.73
CA LEU A 265 4.44 -30.40 27.62
C LEU A 265 3.93 -31.54 26.75
N GLY A 266 3.80 -31.30 25.45
CA GLY A 266 3.33 -32.27 24.46
C GLY A 266 4.24 -32.33 23.24
N SER A 267 4.36 -33.52 22.67
CA SER A 267 5.02 -33.76 21.38
C SER A 267 4.11 -34.60 20.48
N GLY A 268 3.87 -34.12 19.26
CA GLY A 268 3.03 -34.77 18.27
C GLY A 268 2.53 -33.80 17.19
N THR A 269 2.28 -34.31 15.99
CA THR A 269 1.57 -33.56 14.93
C THR A 269 0.14 -33.19 15.34
N SER A 270 -0.42 -33.90 16.33
CA SER A 270 -1.66 -33.54 17.03
C SER A 270 -1.59 -32.17 17.71
N PHE A 271 -0.40 -31.70 18.09
CA PHE A 271 -0.18 -30.38 18.65
C PHE A 271 0.28 -29.34 17.62
N ALA A 272 0.71 -29.77 16.43
CA ALA A 272 1.03 -28.87 15.32
C ALA A 272 -0.21 -28.39 14.56
N SER A 273 -1.14 -29.30 14.25
CA SER A 273 -2.42 -28.99 13.58
C SER A 273 -3.21 -27.81 14.19
N PRO A 274 -3.37 -27.68 15.53
CA PRO A 274 -4.13 -26.57 16.10
C PRO A 274 -3.50 -25.20 15.88
N TYR A 275 -2.19 -25.10 15.62
CA TYR A 275 -1.58 -23.83 15.23
C TYR A 275 -2.11 -23.34 13.87
N VAL A 276 -2.23 -24.26 12.91
CA VAL A 276 -2.74 -23.95 11.57
C VAL A 276 -4.24 -23.62 11.65
N ALA A 277 -5.02 -24.34 12.45
CA ALA A 277 -6.44 -24.03 12.65
C ALA A 277 -6.66 -22.64 13.28
N GLY A 278 -5.83 -22.26 14.26
CA GLY A 278 -5.82 -20.90 14.82
C GLY A 278 -5.41 -19.84 13.78
N ALA A 279 -4.40 -20.14 12.95
CA ALA A 279 -3.97 -19.23 11.88
C ALA A 279 -5.08 -18.97 10.85
N VAL A 280 -5.87 -19.99 10.48
CA VAL A 280 -7.05 -19.84 9.61
C VAL A 280 -8.07 -18.87 10.24
N ALA A 281 -8.31 -18.95 11.55
CA ALA A 281 -9.21 -18.02 12.23
C ALA A 281 -8.70 -16.58 12.21
N ILE A 282 -7.40 -16.36 12.45
CA ILE A 282 -6.79 -15.03 12.34
C ILE A 282 -6.94 -14.48 10.92
N LEU A 283 -6.63 -15.28 9.90
CA LEU A 283 -6.69 -14.83 8.50
C LEU A 283 -8.12 -14.53 8.04
N GLN A 284 -9.11 -15.30 8.48
CA GLN A 284 -10.51 -15.01 8.14
C GLN A 284 -11.02 -13.74 8.83
N GLN A 285 -10.60 -13.45 10.07
CA GLN A 285 -10.86 -12.15 10.70
C GLN A 285 -10.21 -11.03 9.88
N ALA A 286 -8.91 -11.16 9.59
CA ALA A 286 -8.17 -10.17 8.81
C ALA A 286 -8.81 -9.92 7.43
N ALA A 287 -9.27 -10.97 6.75
CA ALA A 287 -9.97 -10.86 5.47
C ALA A 287 -11.26 -10.04 5.58
N ILE A 288 -12.07 -10.28 6.60
CA ILE A 288 -13.29 -9.50 6.82
C ILE A 288 -12.97 -8.03 7.09
N GLU A 289 -11.94 -7.74 7.88
CA GLU A 289 -11.60 -6.37 8.26
C GLU A 289 -10.87 -5.57 7.17
N ILE A 290 -10.01 -6.24 6.38
CA ILE A 290 -9.22 -5.62 5.30
C ILE A 290 -10.02 -5.58 3.99
N VAL A 291 -10.65 -6.69 3.63
CA VAL A 291 -11.29 -6.91 2.31
C VAL A 291 -12.80 -6.67 2.37
N GLY A 292 -13.42 -6.77 3.55
CA GLY A 292 -14.86 -6.65 3.74
C GLY A 292 -15.64 -7.96 3.59
N SER A 293 -14.95 -9.09 3.37
CA SER A 293 -15.57 -10.42 3.24
C SER A 293 -14.59 -11.53 3.59
N ARG A 294 -15.12 -12.72 3.93
CA ARG A 294 -14.32 -13.94 4.06
C ARG A 294 -13.63 -14.29 2.74
N LEU A 295 -12.43 -14.86 2.83
CA LEU A 295 -11.80 -15.47 1.66
C LEU A 295 -12.27 -16.91 1.46
N PRO A 296 -12.35 -17.40 0.21
CA PRO A 296 -12.44 -18.83 -0.06
C PRO A 296 -11.29 -19.60 0.59
N VAL A 297 -11.55 -20.81 1.08
CA VAL A 297 -10.53 -21.66 1.73
C VAL A 297 -9.33 -21.91 0.84
N THR A 298 -9.51 -22.02 -0.46
CA THR A 298 -8.41 -22.17 -1.43
C THR A 298 -7.46 -20.97 -1.46
N GLN A 299 -7.96 -19.76 -1.23
CA GLN A 299 -7.14 -18.56 -1.11
C GLN A 299 -6.43 -18.49 0.24
N ILE A 300 -7.09 -18.90 1.34
CA ILE A 300 -6.45 -19.05 2.65
C ILE A 300 -5.30 -20.07 2.58
N ALA A 301 -5.52 -21.22 1.94
CA ALA A 301 -4.49 -22.23 1.72
C ALA A 301 -3.34 -21.71 0.89
N SER A 302 -3.63 -21.02 -0.21
CA SER A 302 -2.60 -20.40 -1.04
C SER A 302 -1.80 -19.35 -0.27
N LEU A 303 -2.44 -18.53 0.56
CA LEU A 303 -1.75 -17.55 1.41
C LEU A 303 -0.80 -18.25 2.38
N LEU A 304 -1.32 -19.16 3.21
CA LEU A 304 -0.52 -19.86 4.22
C LEU A 304 0.66 -20.63 3.63
N ILE A 305 0.48 -21.27 2.47
CA ILE A 305 1.55 -22.05 1.82
C ILE A 305 2.57 -21.13 1.14
N ASN A 306 2.14 -20.10 0.41
CA ASN A 306 3.06 -19.26 -0.37
C ASN A 306 3.84 -18.26 0.49
N THR A 307 3.35 -17.93 1.69
CA THR A 307 4.04 -17.05 2.62
C THR A 307 4.73 -17.80 3.77
N ALA A 308 4.65 -19.12 3.78
CA ALA A 308 5.36 -19.95 4.74
C ALA A 308 6.87 -19.80 4.57
N ASP A 309 7.59 -19.93 5.69
CA ASP A 309 9.03 -20.04 5.63
C ASP A 309 9.41 -21.45 5.17
N THR A 310 10.52 -21.57 4.46
CA THR A 310 11.01 -22.85 3.95
C THR A 310 11.93 -23.50 4.96
N ILE A 311 11.60 -24.73 5.37
CA ILE A 311 12.46 -25.63 6.15
C ILE A 311 12.90 -26.81 5.27
N ILE A 312 14.05 -27.43 5.55
CA ILE A 312 14.60 -28.51 4.73
C ILE A 312 14.84 -29.74 5.59
N ASP A 313 14.22 -30.86 5.26
CA ASP A 313 14.37 -32.12 6.01
C ASP A 313 15.77 -32.72 5.82
N GLY A 314 16.61 -32.64 6.84
CA GLY A 314 17.98 -33.15 6.91
C GLY A 314 19.08 -32.13 6.66
N ASP A 315 18.79 -30.82 6.71
CA ASP A 315 19.83 -29.80 6.58
C ASP A 315 20.54 -29.50 7.91
N ASP A 316 19.81 -29.55 9.02
CA ASP A 316 20.32 -29.27 10.36
C ASP A 316 19.79 -30.22 11.47
N GLU A 317 18.92 -31.17 11.12
CA GLU A 317 18.53 -32.29 11.98
C GLU A 317 19.71 -33.23 12.26
N ASP A 318 19.87 -33.60 13.53
CA ASP A 318 20.74 -34.69 13.98
C ASP A 318 19.83 -35.71 14.65
N ASP A 319 19.44 -36.72 13.88
CA ASP A 319 18.47 -37.76 14.20
C ASP A 319 18.88 -39.12 13.58
N ASP A 320 18.07 -40.16 13.78
CA ASP A 320 18.31 -41.51 13.26
C ASP A 320 17.30 -41.95 12.17
N VAL A 321 16.62 -41.00 11.54
CA VAL A 321 15.66 -41.26 10.44
C VAL A 321 16.28 -40.98 9.06
N GLU A 322 15.74 -41.60 8.02
CA GLU A 322 16.09 -41.26 6.64
C GLU A 322 15.46 -39.92 6.25
N ASN A 323 16.29 -38.87 6.30
CA ASN A 323 15.91 -37.52 5.89
C ASN A 323 15.74 -37.42 4.37
N THR A 324 14.67 -36.76 3.94
CA THR A 324 14.23 -36.74 2.53
C THR A 324 14.96 -35.72 1.67
N GLY A 325 15.62 -34.72 2.28
CA GLY A 325 16.23 -33.58 1.58
C GLY A 325 15.20 -32.64 0.94
N ALA A 326 13.91 -32.79 1.25
CA ALA A 326 12.84 -32.00 0.67
C ALA A 326 12.62 -30.69 1.44
N ALA A 327 12.19 -29.67 0.70
CA ALA A 327 11.74 -28.41 1.28
C ALA A 327 10.26 -28.51 1.70
N PHE A 328 9.95 -28.04 2.90
CA PHE A 328 8.61 -28.00 3.44
C PHE A 328 8.22 -26.57 3.88
N PRO A 329 6.94 -26.19 3.74
CA PRO A 329 6.46 -24.89 4.19
C PRO A 329 6.07 -24.93 5.68
N ARG A 330 6.71 -24.10 6.51
CA ARG A 330 6.34 -23.89 7.92
C ARG A 330 5.59 -22.56 8.06
N ILE A 331 4.42 -22.58 8.70
CA ILE A 331 3.52 -21.42 8.71
C ILE A 331 4.19 -20.13 9.22
N ASN A 332 3.88 -19.00 8.59
CA ASN A 332 4.23 -17.66 9.05
C ASN A 332 2.99 -16.76 8.96
N ILE A 333 2.38 -16.47 10.11
CA ILE A 333 1.08 -15.81 10.20
C ILE A 333 1.19 -14.33 9.85
N LEU A 334 2.29 -13.66 10.26
CA LEU A 334 2.53 -12.26 9.90
C LEU A 334 2.67 -12.11 8.39
N ALA A 335 3.52 -12.92 7.76
CA ALA A 335 3.72 -12.87 6.31
C ALA A 335 2.42 -13.15 5.54
N ALA A 336 1.56 -14.05 6.04
CA ALA A 336 0.26 -14.33 5.44
C ALA A 336 -0.71 -13.12 5.55
N VAL A 337 -0.74 -12.42 6.69
CA VAL A 337 -1.55 -11.21 6.87
C VAL A 337 -1.02 -10.04 6.04
N GLU A 338 0.30 -9.88 5.95
CA GLU A 338 0.93 -8.85 5.10
C GLU A 338 0.65 -9.10 3.61
N ALA A 339 0.71 -10.35 3.17
CA ALA A 339 0.36 -10.70 1.79
C ALA A 339 -1.13 -10.46 1.50
N LEU A 340 -2.00 -10.78 2.46
CA LEU A 340 -3.43 -10.46 2.37
C LEU A 340 -3.67 -8.95 2.24
N ASP A 341 -3.05 -8.14 3.10
CA ASP A 341 -3.15 -6.68 3.01
C ASP A 341 -2.62 -6.18 1.67
N ALA A 342 -1.45 -6.63 1.24
CA ALA A 342 -0.83 -6.26 -0.03
C ALA A 342 -1.72 -6.58 -1.25
N MET A 343 -2.42 -7.73 -1.24
CA MET A 343 -3.34 -8.14 -2.32
C MET A 343 -4.50 -7.16 -2.55
N PHE A 344 -4.92 -6.44 -1.51
CA PHE A 344 -6.07 -5.53 -1.55
C PHE A 344 -5.70 -4.07 -1.24
N SER A 345 -4.42 -3.80 -1.04
CA SER A 345 -3.90 -2.46 -0.81
C SER A 345 -3.92 -1.63 -2.10
N GLU A 346 -4.50 -0.44 -2.05
CA GLU A 346 -4.40 0.53 -3.15
C GLU A 346 -3.41 1.62 -2.77
N ALA A 347 -2.39 1.86 -3.59
CA ALA A 347 -1.53 3.03 -3.44
C ALA A 347 -2.30 4.28 -3.90
N GLY A 348 -2.25 5.38 -3.13
CA GLY A 348 -3.01 6.60 -3.45
C GLY A 348 -2.16 7.84 -3.27
N LEU A 349 -2.09 8.72 -4.28
CA LEU A 349 -1.30 9.96 -4.21
C LEU A 349 -2.20 11.20 -4.07
N LEU A 350 -1.99 11.96 -2.99
CA LEU A 350 -2.49 13.32 -2.82
C LEU A 350 -1.34 14.32 -2.89
N VAL A 351 -1.48 15.37 -3.70
CA VAL A 351 -0.52 16.48 -3.77
C VAL A 351 -1.14 17.73 -3.16
N ARG A 352 -0.42 18.35 -2.23
CA ARG A 352 -0.80 19.63 -1.60
C ARG A 352 0.24 20.71 -1.82
N GLY A 353 -0.19 21.96 -1.81
CA GLY A 353 0.69 23.13 -1.88
C GLY A 353 0.12 24.33 -1.13
N GLY A 354 0.56 25.53 -1.51
CA GLY A 354 0.22 26.77 -0.81
C GLY A 354 1.08 27.02 0.43
N GLY A 355 0.89 28.17 1.07
CA GLY A 355 1.75 28.60 2.19
C GLY A 355 1.73 27.66 3.41
N SER A 356 0.60 26.99 3.64
CA SER A 356 0.37 26.03 4.73
C SER A 356 0.49 24.56 4.31
N LEU A 357 0.76 24.28 3.03
CA LEU A 357 0.82 22.92 2.46
C LEU A 357 -0.44 22.07 2.71
N ASP A 358 -1.60 22.70 2.89
CA ASP A 358 -2.88 22.05 3.17
C ASP A 358 -3.81 22.04 1.95
N GLN A 359 -3.55 22.90 0.96
CA GLN A 359 -4.40 23.07 -0.22
C GLN A 359 -4.20 21.90 -1.18
N PRO A 360 -5.21 21.03 -1.40
CA PRO A 360 -5.11 19.98 -2.40
C PRO A 360 -4.97 20.61 -3.79
N ILE A 361 -4.09 20.05 -4.60
CA ILE A 361 -3.88 20.45 -6.00
C ILE A 361 -4.43 19.33 -6.85
N GLU A 362 -5.55 19.58 -7.54
CA GLU A 362 -6.13 18.57 -8.41
C GLU A 362 -5.28 18.31 -9.64
N HIS A 363 -5.34 17.07 -10.14
CA HIS A 363 -4.66 16.69 -11.36
C HIS A 363 -5.08 17.59 -12.52
N ASP A 364 -4.09 18.11 -13.25
CA ASP A 364 -4.28 18.97 -14.42
C ASP A 364 -5.00 20.30 -14.14
N GLU A 365 -5.10 20.69 -12.86
CA GLU A 365 -5.67 21.99 -12.51
C GLU A 365 -4.80 23.14 -13.04
N LYS A 366 -5.44 24.25 -13.40
CA LYS A 366 -4.72 25.47 -13.77
C LYS A 366 -3.89 25.98 -12.61
N ALA A 367 -2.69 26.49 -12.91
CA ALA A 367 -1.83 27.14 -11.93
C ALA A 367 -2.54 28.31 -11.21
N ARG A 368 -2.43 28.34 -9.88
CA ARG A 368 -2.99 29.35 -8.98
C ARG A 368 -1.95 29.75 -7.93
N ARG A 369 -1.95 31.03 -7.54
CA ARG A 369 -1.10 31.51 -6.43
C ARG A 369 -1.47 30.87 -5.09
N SER A 370 -2.76 30.61 -4.86
CA SER A 370 -3.26 30.02 -3.60
C SER A 370 -2.70 28.63 -3.32
N SER A 371 -2.46 27.84 -4.36
CA SER A 371 -1.88 26.49 -4.23
C SER A 371 -0.36 26.45 -4.43
N GLY A 372 0.31 27.61 -4.53
CA GLY A 372 1.76 27.67 -4.79
C GLY A 372 2.18 27.22 -6.20
N THR A 373 1.23 26.87 -7.08
CA THR A 373 1.53 26.49 -8.47
C THR A 373 1.72 27.70 -9.40
N GLY A 374 1.22 28.87 -8.97
CA GLY A 374 1.45 30.16 -9.60
C GLY A 374 2.52 30.97 -8.88
N PHE A 375 3.73 31.05 -9.44
CA PHE A 375 4.88 31.74 -8.86
C PHE A 375 4.75 33.27 -8.94
N GLY A 376 3.96 33.79 -9.88
CA GLY A 376 3.80 35.24 -10.07
C GLY A 376 4.98 35.87 -10.82
N PRO A 377 5.16 37.21 -10.75
CA PRO A 377 6.31 37.89 -11.33
C PRO A 377 7.57 37.58 -10.51
N VAL A 378 8.67 37.34 -11.21
CA VAL A 378 10.02 37.16 -10.67
C VAL A 378 11.00 37.90 -11.57
N GLU A 379 11.93 38.66 -10.99
CA GLU A 379 12.91 39.43 -11.76
C GLU A 379 13.88 38.50 -12.50
N ARG A 380 14.02 38.69 -13.81
CA ARG A 380 14.95 37.91 -14.63
C ARG A 380 16.40 38.26 -14.30
N ASP A 381 17.24 37.23 -14.19
CA ASP A 381 18.69 37.32 -13.89
C ASP A 381 19.04 37.95 -12.52
N GLY A 382 18.06 38.04 -11.59
CA GLY A 382 18.24 38.66 -10.26
C GLY A 382 17.59 37.90 -9.11
N GLU A 383 16.50 37.17 -9.36
CA GLU A 383 15.76 36.45 -8.34
C GLU A 383 15.30 35.07 -8.81
N VAL A 384 15.13 34.16 -7.84
CA VAL A 384 14.45 32.87 -8.05
C VAL A 384 13.35 32.74 -7.02
N LYS A 385 12.35 31.90 -7.30
CA LYS A 385 11.27 31.65 -6.36
C LYS A 385 10.99 30.17 -6.18
N ASP A 386 10.99 29.74 -4.93
CA ASP A 386 10.79 28.35 -4.56
C ASP A 386 9.41 28.15 -3.93
N HIS A 387 8.75 27.06 -4.31
CA HIS A 387 7.52 26.60 -3.70
C HIS A 387 7.64 25.13 -3.31
N THR A 388 7.22 24.82 -2.09
CA THR A 388 7.17 23.46 -1.56
C THR A 388 5.82 22.83 -1.87
N PHE A 389 5.83 21.55 -2.19
CA PHE A 389 4.66 20.71 -2.35
C PHE A 389 4.78 19.50 -1.42
N LEU A 390 3.67 19.07 -0.86
CA LEU A 390 3.59 17.89 0.00
C LEU A 390 2.95 16.75 -0.80
N LEU A 391 3.64 15.63 -0.90
CA LEU A 391 3.13 14.37 -1.42
C LEU A 391 2.71 13.52 -0.23
N THR A 392 1.46 13.05 -0.22
CA THR A 392 0.94 12.18 0.83
C THR A 392 0.44 10.88 0.21
N ASN A 393 0.88 9.75 0.77
CA ASN A 393 0.25 8.49 0.47
C ASN A 393 -1.08 8.39 1.24
N THR A 394 -2.18 8.46 0.50
CA THR A 394 -3.55 8.35 1.03
C THR A 394 -4.13 6.94 0.88
N GLY A 395 -3.38 6.07 0.23
CA GLY A 395 -3.72 4.67 0.07
C GLY A 395 -3.32 3.82 1.28
N THR A 396 -3.74 2.56 1.23
CA THR A 396 -3.37 1.54 2.22
C THR A 396 -2.12 0.76 1.82
N GLY A 397 -1.66 0.87 0.58
CA GLY A 397 -0.42 0.24 0.10
C GLY A 397 0.74 1.22 -0.04
N THR A 398 1.98 0.74 0.01
CA THR A 398 3.18 1.56 -0.22
C THR A 398 3.14 2.22 -1.60
N LEU A 399 3.29 3.54 -1.62
CA LEU A 399 3.31 4.34 -2.84
C LEU A 399 4.75 4.49 -3.33
N ARG A 400 5.12 3.77 -4.39
CA ARG A 400 6.41 3.90 -5.06
C ARG A 400 6.40 5.09 -6.01
N ILE A 401 7.37 5.98 -5.92
CA ILE A 401 7.55 7.12 -6.82
C ILE A 401 8.66 6.78 -7.82
N ASP A 402 8.30 6.58 -9.08
CA ASP A 402 9.24 6.19 -10.12
C ASP A 402 10.16 7.34 -10.54
N ARG A 403 9.59 8.54 -10.66
CA ARG A 403 10.30 9.77 -11.00
C ARG A 403 9.40 11.00 -10.87
N ILE A 404 10.04 12.15 -10.74
CA ILE A 404 9.41 13.46 -10.88
C ILE A 404 10.10 14.22 -12.00
N GLU A 405 9.35 14.72 -12.98
CA GLU A 405 9.93 15.44 -14.12
C GLU A 405 9.17 16.73 -14.43
N ILE A 406 9.89 17.71 -14.99
CA ILE A 406 9.31 18.94 -15.51
C ILE A 406 9.27 18.86 -17.04
N ARG A 407 8.10 19.15 -17.60
CA ARG A 407 7.88 19.28 -19.05
C ARG A 407 7.02 20.50 -19.35
N GLY A 408 6.85 20.85 -20.61
CA GLY A 408 5.88 21.86 -21.03
C GLY A 408 6.47 22.85 -22.02
N GLN A 409 5.97 24.08 -21.98
CA GLN A 409 6.34 25.10 -22.96
C GLN A 409 7.76 25.65 -22.71
N ILE A 410 8.10 25.88 -21.44
CA ILE A 410 9.41 26.41 -21.00
C ILE A 410 9.84 25.66 -19.74
N PRO A 411 10.14 24.35 -19.83
CA PRO A 411 10.55 23.55 -18.68
C PRO A 411 11.87 24.03 -18.06
N GLU A 412 12.77 24.60 -18.85
CA GLU A 412 14.07 25.12 -18.42
C GLU A 412 13.99 26.27 -17.42
N ALA A 413 12.83 26.93 -17.30
CA ALA A 413 12.59 27.97 -16.29
C ALA A 413 12.21 27.38 -14.92
N TYR A 414 12.12 26.05 -14.80
CA TYR A 414 11.73 25.40 -13.56
C TYR A 414 12.66 24.23 -13.25
N ALA A 415 12.86 23.96 -11.96
CA ALA A 415 13.64 22.81 -11.50
C ALA A 415 13.00 22.18 -10.26
N VAL A 416 13.03 20.85 -10.17
CA VAL A 416 12.79 20.15 -8.89
C VAL A 416 14.10 20.16 -8.12
N LEU A 417 14.05 20.53 -6.84
CA LEU A 417 15.21 20.66 -5.98
C LEU A 417 15.13 19.69 -4.80
N GLY A 418 16.29 19.24 -4.34
CA GLY A 418 16.44 18.28 -3.25
C GLY A 418 16.20 16.83 -3.68
N ASP A 419 16.25 15.94 -2.70
CA ASP A 419 15.95 14.52 -2.92
C ASP A 419 14.44 14.32 -3.09
N THR A 420 14.07 13.41 -3.99
CA THR A 420 12.69 12.97 -4.16
C THR A 420 12.50 11.65 -3.42
N PRO A 421 11.36 11.44 -2.73
CA PRO A 421 11.10 10.15 -2.09
C PRO A 421 11.02 9.06 -3.16
N ASP A 422 11.61 7.89 -2.90
CA ASP A 422 11.47 6.70 -3.75
C ASP A 422 10.19 5.91 -3.41
N GLU A 423 9.78 5.96 -2.15
CA GLU A 423 8.56 5.35 -1.64
C GLU A 423 7.96 6.14 -0.48
N LEU A 424 6.66 5.94 -0.23
CA LEU A 424 5.93 6.47 0.92
C LEU A 424 5.05 5.36 1.49
N ALA A 425 5.25 5.04 2.77
CA ALA A 425 4.36 4.14 3.50
C ALA A 425 2.93 4.71 3.61
N PRO A 426 1.91 3.88 3.92
CA PRO A 426 0.54 4.36 4.11
C PRO A 426 0.46 5.51 5.14
N GLY A 427 -0.15 6.63 4.76
CA GLY A 427 -0.25 7.84 5.59
C GLY A 427 1.01 8.70 5.65
N GLU A 428 2.15 8.22 5.16
CA GLU A 428 3.40 8.99 5.12
C GLU A 428 3.30 10.17 4.15
N SER A 429 4.05 11.23 4.45
CA SER A 429 4.18 12.38 3.56
C SER A 429 5.63 12.82 3.40
N ALA A 430 5.97 13.28 2.21
CA ALA A 430 7.27 13.88 1.90
C ALA A 430 7.09 15.18 1.13
N THR A 431 8.03 16.11 1.30
CA THR A 431 8.02 17.39 0.59
C THR A 431 8.94 17.36 -0.61
N ILE A 432 8.50 17.95 -1.72
CA ILE A 432 9.36 18.29 -2.85
C ILE A 432 9.37 19.81 -3.01
N MET A 433 10.48 20.37 -3.49
CA MET A 433 10.59 21.80 -3.78
C MET A 433 10.70 22.02 -5.28
N VAL A 434 9.94 22.97 -5.80
CA VAL A 434 10.02 23.41 -7.20
C VAL A 434 10.45 24.86 -7.23
N ARG A 435 11.54 25.13 -7.95
CA ARG A 435 12.06 26.46 -8.23
C ARG A 435 11.51 26.98 -9.56
N TYR A 436 11.20 28.25 -9.61
CA TYR A 436 11.04 29.04 -10.84
C TYR A 436 12.17 30.05 -10.95
N ASP A 437 12.92 29.96 -12.04
CA ASP A 437 14.01 30.84 -12.43
C ASP A 437 13.75 31.32 -13.88
N PRO A 438 13.23 32.55 -14.06
CA PRO A 438 12.72 32.97 -15.36
C PRO A 438 13.80 33.12 -16.43
N THR A 439 13.73 32.33 -17.49
CA THR A 439 14.71 32.37 -18.60
C THR A 439 14.42 33.46 -19.65
N ALA A 440 13.19 34.00 -19.66
CA ALA A 440 12.72 35.03 -20.59
C ALA A 440 11.63 35.89 -19.92
N PHE A 441 11.42 37.09 -20.44
CA PHE A 441 10.35 37.98 -19.99
C PHE A 441 8.96 37.49 -20.40
N GLY A 442 7.95 37.88 -19.62
CA GLY A 442 6.57 37.48 -19.84
C GLY A 442 6.23 36.11 -19.25
N LYS A 443 5.05 35.60 -19.60
CA LYS A 443 4.49 34.38 -18.99
C LYS A 443 5.23 33.13 -19.44
N GLN A 444 5.69 32.34 -18.47
CA GLN A 444 6.34 31.05 -18.69
C GLN A 444 5.55 29.94 -18.01
N ARG A 445 5.34 28.82 -18.72
CA ARG A 445 4.50 27.72 -18.25
C ARG A 445 5.23 26.39 -18.41
N ALA A 446 5.11 25.57 -17.39
CA ALA A 446 5.57 24.19 -17.38
C ALA A 446 4.57 23.35 -16.58
N ASN A 447 4.84 22.05 -16.50
CA ASN A 447 4.11 21.09 -15.71
C ASN A 447 5.15 20.27 -14.94
N VAL A 448 4.91 20.03 -13.66
CA VAL A 448 5.61 18.98 -12.91
C VAL A 448 4.74 17.73 -12.90
N SER A 449 5.32 16.58 -13.24
CA SER A 449 4.62 15.28 -13.25
C SER A 449 5.29 14.31 -12.29
N VAL A 450 4.52 13.74 -11.38
CA VAL A 450 4.92 12.66 -10.48
C VAL A 450 4.44 11.33 -11.08
N PHE A 451 5.36 10.42 -11.36
CA PHE A 451 5.06 9.06 -11.82
C PHE A 451 5.14 8.12 -10.62
N SER A 452 4.12 7.30 -10.41
CA SER A 452 4.01 6.47 -9.20
C SER A 452 3.17 5.21 -9.40
N SER A 453 3.19 4.33 -8.39
CA SER A 453 2.32 3.15 -8.31
C SER A 453 0.85 3.46 -7.94
N ALA A 454 0.46 4.74 -7.80
CA ALA A 454 -0.89 5.10 -7.38
C ALA A 454 -1.98 4.53 -8.31
N VAL A 455 -2.94 3.81 -7.72
CA VAL A 455 -4.05 3.16 -8.43
C VAL A 455 -4.93 4.22 -9.10
N GLY A 456 -5.29 3.96 -10.36
CA GLY A 456 -6.08 4.88 -11.19
C GLY A 456 -5.37 6.17 -11.61
N ARG A 457 -4.20 6.51 -11.03
CA ARG A 457 -3.49 7.78 -11.28
C ARG A 457 -1.96 7.64 -11.24
N ALA A 458 -1.42 6.69 -12.01
CA ALA A 458 0.03 6.43 -12.10
C ALA A 458 0.88 7.63 -12.58
N ARG A 459 0.26 8.66 -13.19
CA ARG A 459 0.89 9.94 -13.51
C ARG A 459 0.05 11.09 -12.96
N TYR A 460 0.59 11.83 -12.00
CA TYR A 460 -0.04 13.01 -11.43
C TYR A 460 0.62 14.30 -11.94
N THR A 461 -0.10 15.07 -12.75
CA THR A 461 0.40 16.34 -13.32
C THR A 461 -0.12 17.57 -12.59
N VAL A 462 0.80 18.46 -12.20
CA VAL A 462 0.54 19.79 -11.64
C VAL A 462 1.03 20.86 -12.60
N LYS A 463 0.16 21.80 -13.00
CA LYS A 463 0.50 22.88 -13.95
C LYS A 463 1.15 24.04 -13.22
N LEU A 464 2.25 24.55 -13.75
CA LEU A 464 3.04 25.65 -13.20
C LEU A 464 2.90 26.90 -14.07
N ALA A 465 2.91 28.08 -13.43
CA ALA A 465 2.96 29.36 -14.15
C ALA A 465 3.72 30.43 -13.38
N GLY A 466 4.62 31.11 -14.06
CA GLY A 466 5.38 32.26 -13.59
C GLY A 466 5.44 33.33 -14.68
N SER A 467 6.00 34.49 -14.35
CA SER A 467 6.32 35.52 -15.32
C SER A 467 7.69 36.10 -15.02
N GLY A 468 8.60 36.08 -15.99
CA GLY A 468 9.81 36.88 -15.92
C GLY A 468 9.45 38.36 -16.09
N VAL A 469 9.99 39.22 -15.24
CA VAL A 469 9.81 40.67 -15.33
C VAL A 469 11.17 41.37 -15.29
N ALA A 470 11.23 42.57 -15.86
CA ALA A 470 12.37 43.45 -15.67
C ALA A 470 12.48 43.88 -14.20
N PRO A 471 13.69 44.14 -13.69
CA PRO A 471 13.85 44.70 -12.35
C PRO A 471 13.23 46.09 -12.28
N ALA A 472 12.71 46.50 -11.13
CA ALA A 472 12.06 47.81 -10.98
C ALA A 472 12.97 49.01 -11.30
N SER A 473 14.29 48.81 -11.26
CA SER A 473 15.30 49.79 -11.63
C SER A 473 15.52 49.93 -13.15
N ALA A 474 15.05 48.99 -13.97
CA ALA A 474 15.20 49.03 -15.42
C ALA A 474 14.42 50.21 -16.04
N PRO A 475 14.78 50.67 -17.26
CA PRO A 475 13.92 51.55 -18.05
C PRO A 475 12.61 50.82 -18.42
N ASP A 476 11.48 51.54 -18.43
CA ASP A 476 10.14 51.02 -18.76
C ASP A 476 9.40 52.04 -19.66
N ILE A 477 9.05 51.64 -20.88
CA ILE A 477 8.43 52.49 -21.90
C ILE A 477 6.91 52.41 -21.89
N ALA A 478 6.26 53.53 -21.58
CA ALA A 478 4.81 53.66 -21.73
C ALA A 478 4.44 54.62 -22.86
N ILE A 479 3.60 54.17 -23.79
CA ILE A 479 3.05 55.01 -24.85
C ILE A 479 1.57 55.30 -24.56
N THR A 480 1.18 56.57 -24.60
CA THR A 480 -0.20 57.03 -24.45
C THR A 480 -0.57 57.85 -25.69
N GLY A 481 -1.72 57.57 -26.30
CA GLY A 481 -2.27 58.43 -27.36
C GLY A 481 -3.05 59.57 -26.73
N ASP A 482 -4.36 59.38 -26.62
CA ASP A 482 -5.27 60.35 -26.01
C ASP A 482 -5.35 60.16 -24.48
N THR A 483 -6.36 59.43 -24.00
CA THR A 483 -6.66 59.30 -22.57
C THR A 483 -6.22 57.98 -21.94
N GLU A 484 -5.86 56.98 -22.76
CA GLU A 484 -5.51 55.63 -22.33
C GLU A 484 -4.09 55.22 -22.76
N THR A 485 -3.38 54.51 -21.89
CA THR A 485 -2.08 53.90 -22.20
C THR A 485 -2.27 52.72 -23.17
N ILE A 486 -1.40 52.65 -24.16
CA ILE A 486 -1.32 51.57 -25.14
C ILE A 486 -0.54 50.42 -24.52
N ARG A 487 -1.02 49.18 -24.68
CA ARG A 487 -0.28 47.98 -24.26
C ARG A 487 0.73 47.57 -25.34
N ALA A 488 1.94 47.19 -24.96
CA ALA A 488 2.90 46.60 -25.90
C ALA A 488 2.28 45.37 -26.61
N GLY A 489 2.41 45.34 -27.93
CA GLY A 489 1.83 44.31 -28.80
C GLY A 489 0.34 44.45 -29.10
N ASP A 490 -0.34 45.55 -28.69
CA ASP A 490 -1.79 45.70 -28.94
C ASP A 490 -2.11 45.74 -30.44
N ARG A 491 -2.97 44.82 -30.88
CA ARG A 491 -3.41 44.68 -32.27
C ARG A 491 -4.79 45.29 -32.52
N LYS A 492 -5.43 45.88 -31.51
CA LYS A 492 -6.79 46.43 -31.60
C LYS A 492 -6.77 47.95 -31.39
N ALA A 493 -7.08 48.68 -32.47
CA ALA A 493 -7.24 50.12 -32.40
C ALA A 493 -8.49 50.55 -31.60
N ARG A 494 -8.36 51.58 -30.76
CA ARG A 494 -9.43 52.13 -29.92
C ARG A 494 -9.38 53.67 -29.96
N PRO A 495 -10.53 54.35 -29.78
CA PRO A 495 -10.56 55.80 -29.63
C PRO A 495 -9.75 56.28 -28.43
N GLY A 496 -9.92 55.68 -27.24
CA GLY A 496 -9.25 56.14 -26.02
C GLY A 496 -7.71 56.10 -26.05
N THR A 497 -7.15 55.21 -26.87
CA THR A 497 -5.70 55.09 -27.08
C THR A 497 -5.18 55.92 -28.26
N GLY A 498 -6.01 56.74 -28.91
CA GLY A 498 -5.64 57.51 -30.12
C GLY A 498 -5.30 56.64 -31.34
N THR A 499 -5.49 55.32 -31.27
CA THR A 499 -5.08 54.40 -32.35
C THR A 499 -6.15 54.20 -33.41
N LYS A 500 -7.38 54.66 -33.17
CA LYS A 500 -8.48 54.65 -34.13
C LYS A 500 -8.71 56.04 -34.71
N LEU A 501 -8.19 56.29 -35.91
CA LEU A 501 -8.13 57.61 -36.54
C LEU A 501 -9.43 58.05 -37.25
N GLY A 502 -10.47 57.20 -37.24
CA GLY A 502 -11.76 57.53 -37.86
C GLY A 502 -11.74 57.47 -39.39
N GLY A 503 -12.74 58.11 -40.00
CA GLY A 503 -12.90 58.22 -41.46
C GLY A 503 -12.23 59.49 -42.00
N VAL A 504 -11.42 59.35 -43.04
CA VAL A 504 -10.69 60.44 -43.68
C VAL A 504 -10.96 60.39 -45.18
N VAL A 505 -11.35 61.53 -45.76
CA VAL A 505 -11.66 61.62 -47.20
C VAL A 505 -10.38 61.45 -48.01
N LEU A 506 -10.44 60.76 -49.16
CA LEU A 506 -9.28 60.61 -50.05
C LEU A 506 -8.63 61.97 -50.38
N GLY A 507 -7.31 62.04 -50.24
CA GLY A 507 -6.52 63.27 -50.43
C GLY A 507 -6.51 64.23 -49.22
N GLN A 508 -7.24 63.93 -48.14
CA GLN A 508 -7.14 64.62 -46.85
C GLN A 508 -6.23 63.86 -45.89
N THR A 509 -5.77 64.56 -44.86
CA THR A 509 -4.84 64.01 -43.86
C THR A 509 -5.33 64.30 -42.46
N VAL A 510 -5.24 63.32 -41.57
CA VAL A 510 -5.40 63.50 -40.12
C VAL A 510 -4.07 63.22 -39.43
N GLU A 511 -3.77 63.98 -38.38
CA GLU A 511 -2.59 63.76 -37.54
C GLU A 511 -2.98 63.26 -36.15
N GLN A 512 -2.15 62.39 -35.58
CA GLN A 512 -2.29 61.91 -34.21
C GLN A 512 -0.93 61.98 -33.50
N THR A 513 -0.92 62.65 -32.35
CA THR A 513 0.24 62.71 -31.46
C THR A 513 0.16 61.61 -30.41
N PHE A 514 1.30 61.00 -30.12
CA PHE A 514 1.49 60.04 -29.04
C PHE A 514 2.57 60.54 -28.08
N THR A 515 2.37 60.29 -26.79
CA THR A 515 3.31 60.60 -25.71
C THR A 515 4.02 59.33 -25.28
N ILE A 516 5.34 59.34 -25.33
CA ILE A 516 6.20 58.31 -24.74
C ILE A 516 6.63 58.80 -23.36
N ARG A 517 6.55 57.93 -22.35
CA ARG A 517 6.97 58.19 -20.97
C ARG A 517 7.90 57.09 -20.48
N ASN A 518 8.98 57.47 -19.81
CA ASN A 518 9.75 56.52 -19.01
C ASN A 518 9.09 56.34 -17.63
N ARG A 519 8.60 55.13 -17.35
CA ARG A 519 8.04 54.74 -16.05
C ARG A 519 9.05 54.04 -15.14
N GLY A 520 10.20 53.67 -15.68
CA GLY A 520 11.23 52.91 -15.01
C GLY A 520 12.17 53.73 -14.14
N GLY A 521 13.12 53.05 -13.50
CA GLY A 521 14.08 53.63 -12.56
C GLY A 521 15.39 54.13 -13.19
N SER A 522 15.66 53.79 -14.45
CA SER A 522 16.87 54.16 -15.20
C SER A 522 16.57 54.88 -16.50
N VAL A 523 17.58 55.44 -17.16
CA VAL A 523 17.43 56.18 -18.42
C VAL A 523 16.90 55.27 -19.53
N LEU A 524 15.73 55.63 -20.08
CA LEU A 524 15.17 55.01 -21.28
C LEU A 524 15.80 55.66 -22.52
N THR A 525 16.43 54.84 -23.36
CA THR A 525 17.03 55.24 -24.64
C THR A 525 16.16 54.73 -25.78
N LEU A 526 15.66 55.64 -26.59
CA LEU A 526 14.88 55.37 -27.79
C LEU A 526 15.84 55.24 -28.97
N ASP A 527 15.78 54.11 -29.68
CA ASP A 527 16.53 53.94 -30.91
C ASP A 527 15.77 54.63 -32.05
N THR A 528 16.12 55.90 -32.24
CA THR A 528 15.51 56.75 -33.28
C THR A 528 15.78 56.25 -34.70
N MET A 529 16.81 55.43 -34.92
CA MET A 529 17.16 54.87 -36.24
C MET A 529 16.25 53.69 -36.63
N PHE A 530 15.50 53.12 -35.69
CA PHE A 530 14.59 51.98 -35.92
C PHE A 530 13.15 52.27 -35.49
N PHE A 531 12.75 53.54 -35.53
CA PHE A 531 11.37 53.97 -35.39
C PHE A 531 10.69 53.99 -36.77
N PHE A 532 9.82 53.02 -37.07
CA PHE A 532 9.17 52.89 -38.38
C PHE A 532 7.76 52.29 -38.33
N ILE A 533 7.04 52.46 -39.45
CA ILE A 533 5.69 51.96 -39.66
C ILE A 533 5.77 50.72 -40.55
N SER A 534 5.03 49.67 -40.17
CA SER A 534 4.97 48.41 -40.92
C SER A 534 3.52 47.99 -41.20
N GLY A 535 3.36 46.96 -42.02
CA GLY A 535 2.06 46.39 -42.36
C GLY A 535 1.57 46.76 -43.76
N VAL A 536 0.47 46.12 -44.17
CA VAL A 536 -0.01 46.12 -45.55
C VAL A 536 -0.36 47.52 -46.07
N HIS A 537 -0.83 48.43 -45.22
CA HIS A 537 -1.21 49.79 -45.59
C HIS A 537 -0.24 50.83 -45.02
N SER A 538 1.01 50.46 -44.72
CA SER A 538 1.98 51.36 -44.07
C SER A 538 2.24 52.64 -44.87
N LEU A 539 2.14 52.59 -46.20
CA LEU A 539 2.35 53.76 -47.08
C LEU A 539 1.30 54.87 -46.91
N ASP A 540 0.14 54.57 -46.32
CA ASP A 540 -0.88 55.58 -46.00
C ASP A 540 -0.57 56.33 -44.70
N TYR A 541 0.46 55.92 -43.98
CA TYR A 541 0.85 56.51 -42.71
C TYR A 541 2.27 57.05 -42.82
N GLN A 542 2.52 58.20 -42.20
CA GLN A 542 3.86 58.77 -42.12
C GLN A 542 4.14 59.26 -40.71
N ILE A 543 5.40 59.26 -40.29
CA ILE A 543 5.83 59.92 -39.07
C ILE A 543 6.15 61.37 -39.43
N THR A 544 5.29 62.31 -39.06
CA THR A 544 5.45 63.73 -39.41
C THR A 544 6.31 64.47 -38.40
N VAL A 545 6.31 64.05 -37.14
CA VAL A 545 7.16 64.60 -36.07
C VAL A 545 7.83 63.45 -35.33
N ARG A 546 9.17 63.45 -35.29
CA ARG A 546 9.95 62.50 -34.49
C ARG A 546 10.16 63.02 -33.07
N PRO A 547 10.44 62.14 -32.08
CA PRO A 547 10.82 62.57 -30.73
C PRO A 547 11.97 63.59 -30.75
N PRO A 548 11.83 64.77 -30.12
CA PRO A 548 12.91 65.76 -30.05
C PRO A 548 14.11 65.33 -29.20
N VAL A 549 13.92 64.32 -28.34
CA VAL A 549 14.97 63.70 -27.51
C VAL A 549 14.92 62.18 -27.66
N SER A 550 16.09 61.54 -27.66
CA SER A 550 16.24 60.09 -27.73
C SER A 550 16.53 59.45 -26.38
N THR A 551 16.72 60.23 -25.32
CA THR A 551 16.95 59.75 -23.95
C THR A 551 15.95 60.40 -23.00
N LEU A 552 15.42 59.60 -22.08
CA LEU A 552 14.44 60.01 -21.08
C LEU A 552 14.86 59.54 -19.70
N ASP A 553 15.19 60.48 -18.83
CA ASP A 553 15.32 60.20 -17.39
C ASP A 553 14.00 59.66 -16.81
N PRO A 554 14.03 58.96 -15.66
CA PRO A 554 12.83 58.50 -14.99
C PRO A 554 11.74 59.56 -14.91
N THR A 555 10.50 59.18 -15.18
CA THR A 555 9.29 60.03 -15.22
C THR A 555 9.19 61.05 -16.37
N ARG A 556 10.26 61.27 -17.15
CA ARG A 556 10.24 62.22 -18.28
C ARG A 556 9.45 61.67 -19.47
N THR A 557 9.06 62.59 -20.34
CA THR A 557 8.23 62.30 -21.52
C THR A 557 8.80 62.97 -22.78
N THR A 558 8.44 62.42 -23.93
CA THR A 558 8.64 62.99 -25.27
C THR A 558 7.43 62.65 -26.13
N THR A 559 7.30 63.24 -27.31
CA THR A 559 6.15 63.03 -28.19
C THR A 559 6.59 62.74 -29.62
N PHE A 560 5.76 62.01 -30.36
CA PHE A 560 5.87 61.88 -31.82
C PHE A 560 4.49 62.00 -32.43
N THR A 561 4.44 62.40 -33.71
CA THR A 561 3.19 62.56 -34.45
C THR A 561 3.24 61.69 -35.70
N ILE A 562 2.14 60.99 -35.96
CA ILE A 562 1.91 60.33 -37.23
C ILE A 562 0.81 61.06 -38.01
N SER A 563 0.87 60.98 -39.32
CA SER A 563 -0.24 61.32 -40.21
C SER A 563 -0.83 60.07 -40.84
N PHE A 564 -2.12 60.15 -41.20
CA PHE A 564 -2.82 59.17 -42.02
C PHE A 564 -3.50 59.87 -43.19
N THR A 565 -3.12 59.45 -44.40
CA THR A 565 -3.65 59.91 -45.69
C THR A 565 -4.07 58.66 -46.48
N PRO A 566 -5.38 58.34 -46.54
CA PRO A 566 -5.83 57.13 -47.23
C PRO A 566 -5.58 57.25 -48.73
N SER A 567 -4.95 56.22 -49.31
CA SER A 567 -4.80 56.10 -50.77
C SER A 567 -6.00 55.43 -51.44
N GLU A 568 -6.83 54.71 -50.65
CA GLU A 568 -8.00 53.96 -51.13
C GLU A 568 -9.14 53.96 -50.09
N LEU A 569 -10.37 53.71 -50.55
CA LEU A 569 -11.54 53.56 -49.69
C LEU A 569 -11.45 52.32 -48.79
N GLY A 570 -12.06 52.40 -47.61
CA GLY A 570 -12.17 51.28 -46.67
C GLY A 570 -11.13 51.27 -45.56
N LYS A 571 -11.08 50.18 -44.77
CA LYS A 571 -10.23 50.10 -43.58
C LYS A 571 -8.75 49.98 -43.93
N ARG A 572 -7.96 50.92 -43.44
CA ARG A 572 -6.49 50.96 -43.57
C ARG A 572 -5.86 50.70 -42.20
N LYS A 573 -4.76 49.93 -42.17
CA LYS A 573 -4.15 49.45 -40.91
C LYS A 573 -2.63 49.38 -41.05
N ALA A 574 -1.93 49.83 -40.03
CA ALA A 574 -0.48 49.76 -39.93
C ALA A 574 -0.06 49.52 -38.47
N ASP A 575 1.13 48.99 -38.28
CA ASP A 575 1.74 48.76 -36.97
C ASP A 575 2.89 49.75 -36.77
N ILE A 576 2.84 50.51 -35.68
CA ILE A 576 3.91 51.41 -35.23
C ILE A 576 4.89 50.59 -34.40
N ILE A 577 6.18 50.71 -34.71
CA ILE A 577 7.27 50.00 -34.02
C ILE A 577 8.21 51.02 -33.39
N VAL A 578 8.42 50.91 -32.09
CA VAL A 578 9.33 51.76 -31.31
C VAL A 578 10.38 50.86 -30.66
N LEU A 579 11.65 51.05 -31.03
CA LEU A 579 12.76 50.36 -30.38
C LEU A 579 13.28 51.18 -29.19
N SER A 580 13.57 50.49 -28.09
CA SER A 580 14.20 51.10 -26.92
C SER A 580 15.07 50.10 -26.16
N ASN A 581 15.78 50.58 -25.13
CA ASN A 581 16.49 49.75 -24.17
C ASN A 581 15.61 49.22 -23.03
N ASP A 582 14.29 49.37 -23.11
CA ASP A 582 13.34 48.64 -22.26
C ASP A 582 13.54 47.13 -22.48
N PRO A 583 13.89 46.35 -21.44
CA PRO A 583 14.28 44.96 -21.62
C PRO A 583 13.11 44.01 -21.92
N ASP A 584 11.87 44.30 -21.50
CA ASP A 584 10.72 43.40 -21.67
C ASP A 584 9.67 43.90 -22.68
N GLU A 585 9.76 45.15 -23.13
CA GLU A 585 8.86 45.72 -24.14
C GLU A 585 9.57 46.20 -25.42
N THR A 586 10.74 45.64 -25.79
CA THR A 586 11.46 45.96 -27.04
C THR A 586 11.39 44.84 -28.09
N PRO A 587 10.88 45.08 -29.33
CA PRO A 587 10.22 46.29 -29.82
C PRO A 587 8.85 46.54 -29.16
N PHE A 588 8.52 47.81 -28.90
CA PHE A 588 7.17 48.22 -28.51
C PHE A 588 6.33 48.40 -29.77
N VAL A 589 5.38 47.49 -30.00
CA VAL A 589 4.57 47.48 -31.23
C VAL A 589 3.10 47.73 -30.92
N PHE A 590 2.43 48.62 -31.66
CA PHE A 590 0.97 48.77 -31.55
C PHE A 590 0.31 49.11 -32.88
N ARG A 591 -0.96 48.72 -33.04
CA ARG A 591 -1.71 48.90 -34.29
C ARG A 591 -2.50 50.21 -34.32
N VAL A 592 -2.38 50.94 -35.43
CA VAL A 592 -3.26 52.06 -35.80
C VAL A 592 -4.21 51.66 -36.94
N VAL A 593 -5.43 52.21 -36.93
CA VAL A 593 -6.47 51.94 -37.94
C VAL A 593 -7.20 53.23 -38.31
N GLY A 594 -7.27 53.51 -39.60
CA GLY A 594 -8.10 54.56 -40.21
C GLY A 594 -9.05 53.99 -41.27
N VAL A 595 -9.96 54.80 -41.79
CA VAL A 595 -10.88 54.42 -42.87
C VAL A 595 -10.83 55.48 -43.97
N GLY A 596 -10.52 55.09 -45.21
CA GLY A 596 -10.68 55.96 -46.37
C GLY A 596 -12.16 56.10 -46.75
N ALA A 597 -12.65 57.34 -46.88
CA ALA A 597 -14.05 57.68 -47.12
C ALA A 597 -14.26 58.50 -48.39
#